data_AF-A0A8T0G8J4-F1
#
_entry.id   AF-A0A8T0G8J4-F1
#
_cell.length_a   1.000
_cell.length_b   1.000
_cell.length_c   1.000
_cell.angle_alpha   90.00
_cell.angle_beta   90.00
_cell.angle_gamma   90.00
#
_symmetry.space_group_name_H-M   'P 1'
#
loop_
_entity.id
_entity.type
_entity.pdbx_description
1 polymer ?
#
loop_
_entity_poly.entity_id
_entity_poly.type
_entity_poly.pdbx_seq_one_letter_code
_entity_poly.pdbx_strand_id
1 'polypeptide(L)'
;MARTEGVKGNAKGNARGNAKAGKKPAGTVVAKSKVSPAVRLTDMKANAGMRFTVAGAKVSERMTHIRANLMLKLYRLQHPSHPVKRVAATETIKEVKAAATERRRQKVARAADNAARKRAVARERRAYDMAKHT
;
A
#
# COMPACT_ATOMS: atom_id res chain seq x y z
N MET A 1 56.71 0.66 -22.56
CA MET A 1 56.90 -0.30 -21.46
C MET A 1 55.76 -0.03 -20.45
N ALA A 2 54.63 -0.73 -20.46
CA ALA A 2 54.33 -2.15 -20.15
C ALA A 2 54.18 -2.44 -18.63
N ARG A 3 53.02 -3.05 -18.29
CA ARG A 3 52.56 -3.74 -17.06
C ARG A 3 51.95 -2.84 -15.97
N THR A 4 50.65 -2.87 -15.63
CA THR A 4 49.67 -3.91 -15.23
C THR A 4 49.95 -4.66 -13.92
N GLU A 5 48.90 -4.70 -13.10
CA GLU A 5 48.52 -5.67 -12.05
C GLU A 5 48.81 -5.34 -10.58
N GLY A 6 47.76 -5.47 -9.75
CA GLY A 6 47.84 -5.34 -8.29
C GLY A 6 46.51 -5.13 -7.57
N VAL A 7 45.54 -6.02 -7.77
CA VAL A 7 44.24 -6.07 -7.08
C VAL A 7 44.41 -6.42 -5.59
N LYS A 8 43.60 -5.81 -4.70
CA LYS A 8 42.81 -6.40 -3.59
C LYS A 8 42.85 -5.55 -2.32
N GLY A 9 41.79 -4.77 -2.12
CA GLY A 9 41.44 -4.13 -0.85
C GLY A 9 39.93 -4.11 -0.67
N ASN A 10 39.33 -5.29 -0.63
CA ASN A 10 37.90 -5.52 -0.46
C ASN A 10 37.48 -5.14 0.97
N ALA A 11 37.32 -3.85 1.26
CA ALA A 11 36.73 -3.35 2.50
C ALA A 11 35.21 -3.58 2.47
N LYS A 12 34.80 -4.84 2.60
CA LYS A 12 33.44 -5.21 3.02
C LYS A 12 33.28 -4.80 4.48
N GLY A 13 33.01 -3.52 4.69
CA GLY A 13 32.46 -2.99 5.92
C GLY A 13 31.08 -3.60 6.13
N ASN A 14 31.05 -4.69 6.89
CA ASN A 14 29.85 -5.38 7.35
C ASN A 14 29.07 -4.40 8.26
N ALA A 15 28.23 -3.55 7.68
CA ALA A 15 27.23 -2.79 8.42
C ALA A 15 26.08 -3.72 8.85
N ARG A 16 26.42 -4.71 9.67
CA ARG A 16 25.47 -5.52 10.43
C ARG A 16 25.29 -4.85 11.78
N GLY A 17 24.03 -4.55 12.11
CA GLY A 17 23.64 -4.25 13.48
C GLY A 17 23.51 -2.77 13.79
N ASN A 18 22.43 -2.15 13.33
CA ASN A 18 21.61 -1.42 14.28
C ASN A 18 20.17 -1.39 13.77
N ALA A 19 19.45 -2.49 14.00
CA ALA A 19 18.00 -2.40 14.09
C ALA A 19 17.73 -1.42 15.23
N LYS A 20 17.52 -0.14 14.90
CA LYS A 20 16.97 0.84 15.84
C LYS A 20 15.67 0.23 16.32
N ALA A 21 15.71 -0.40 17.49
CA ALA A 21 14.57 -0.78 18.28
C ALA A 21 13.84 0.53 18.57
N GLY A 22 12.97 0.92 17.66
CA GLY A 22 12.06 2.04 17.87
C GLY A 22 11.38 1.75 19.19
N LYS A 23 11.63 2.62 20.19
CA LYS A 23 10.92 2.63 21.45
C LYS A 23 9.43 2.52 21.10
N LYS A 24 8.86 1.32 21.25
CA LYS A 24 7.43 1.12 21.10
C LYS A 24 6.82 1.98 22.21
N PRO A 25 5.90 2.91 21.90
CA PRO A 25 5.31 3.74 22.93
C PRO A 25 4.72 2.83 24.00
N ALA A 26 5.16 3.01 25.25
CA ALA A 26 4.83 2.15 26.39
C ALA A 26 3.31 2.01 26.63
N GLY A 27 2.48 2.87 26.02
CA GLY A 27 1.02 2.75 26.03
C GLY A 27 0.41 1.66 25.12
N THR A 28 1.17 1.04 24.21
CA THR A 28 0.59 0.08 23.23
C THR A 28 0.53 -1.36 23.71
N VAL A 29 1.30 -1.74 24.73
CA VAL A 29 1.36 -3.13 25.21
C VAL A 29 0.32 -3.37 26.31
N VAL A 30 0.07 -2.39 27.19
CA VAL A 30 -0.89 -2.51 28.31
C VAL A 30 -2.34 -2.31 27.84
N ALA A 31 -2.58 -1.58 26.74
CA ALA A 31 -3.93 -1.40 26.22
C ALA A 31 -4.52 -2.67 25.60
N LYS A 32 -3.68 -3.59 25.10
CA LYS A 32 -4.18 -4.81 24.45
C LYS A 32 -4.91 -5.72 25.44
N SER A 33 -4.44 -5.87 26.67
CA SER A 33 -4.99 -6.79 27.67
C SER A 33 -6.36 -6.39 28.26
N LYS A 34 -6.79 -5.12 28.13
CA LYS A 34 -8.06 -4.61 28.69
C LYS A 34 -9.22 -4.48 27.68
N VAL A 35 -9.00 -4.83 26.40
CA VAL A 35 -10.05 -4.80 25.37
C VAL A 35 -10.84 -6.11 25.43
N SER A 36 -12.18 -6.05 25.53
CA SER A 36 -13.01 -7.26 25.58
C SER A 36 -12.80 -8.12 24.32
N PRO A 37 -12.93 -9.45 24.43
CA PRO A 37 -12.82 -10.35 23.28
C PRO A 37 -13.71 -9.94 22.10
N ALA A 38 -14.91 -9.41 22.37
CA ALA A 38 -15.83 -8.93 21.35
C ALA A 38 -15.27 -7.75 20.55
N VAL A 39 -14.66 -6.76 21.20
CA VAL A 39 -14.05 -5.60 20.51
C VAL A 39 -12.76 -6.00 19.77
N ARG A 40 -12.01 -6.99 20.29
CA ARG A 40 -10.88 -7.56 19.55
C ARG A 40 -11.35 -8.25 18.26
N LEU A 41 -12.43 -9.02 18.31
CA LEU A 41 -12.98 -9.71 17.13
C LEU A 41 -13.47 -8.72 16.07
N THR A 42 -14.15 -7.63 16.47
CA THR A 42 -14.59 -6.59 15.53
C THR A 42 -13.40 -5.83 14.93
N ASP A 43 -12.37 -5.51 15.73
CA ASP A 43 -11.13 -4.90 15.25
C ASP A 43 -10.41 -5.82 14.24
N MET A 44 -10.40 -7.14 14.47
CA MET A 44 -9.84 -8.13 13.53
C MET A 44 -10.64 -8.19 12.23
N LYS A 45 -11.97 -8.28 12.30
CA LYS A 45 -12.86 -8.27 11.12
C LYS A 45 -12.72 -6.98 10.31
N ALA A 46 -12.65 -5.83 10.97
CA ALA A 46 -12.45 -4.54 10.32
C ALA A 46 -11.07 -4.44 9.64
N ASN A 47 -10.01 -4.93 10.28
CA ASN A 47 -8.68 -5.01 9.68
C ASN A 47 -8.62 -5.95 8.48
N ALA A 48 -9.22 -7.13 8.58
CA ALA A 48 -9.27 -8.09 7.49
C ALA A 48 -9.99 -7.49 6.27
N GLY A 49 -11.18 -6.91 6.48
CA GLY A 49 -11.94 -6.24 5.42
C GLY A 49 -11.15 -5.12 4.74
N MET A 50 -10.50 -4.26 5.52
CA MET A 50 -9.62 -3.22 5.00
C MET A 50 -8.50 -3.81 4.13
N ARG A 51 -7.82 -4.85 4.60
CA ARG A 51 -6.73 -5.51 3.86
C ARG A 51 -7.20 -6.10 2.53
N PHE A 52 -8.37 -6.75 2.51
CA PHE A 52 -8.95 -7.27 1.27
C PHE A 52 -9.27 -6.15 0.27
N THR A 53 -9.89 -5.06 0.72
CA THR A 53 -10.18 -3.90 -0.14
C THR A 53 -8.90 -3.26 -0.69
N VAL A 54 -7.88 -3.10 0.14
CA VAL A 54 -6.57 -2.56 -0.27
C VAL A 54 -5.90 -3.49 -1.29
N ALA A 55 -5.94 -4.80 -1.08
CA ALA A 55 -5.39 -5.78 -2.00
C ALA A 55 -6.12 -5.74 -3.36
N GLY A 56 -7.46 -5.73 -3.35
CA GLY A 56 -8.26 -5.58 -4.55
C GLY A 56 -7.97 -4.28 -5.31
N ALA A 57 -7.79 -3.16 -4.59
CA ALA A 57 -7.42 -1.89 -5.20
C ALA A 57 -6.05 -1.97 -5.92
N LYS A 58 -5.03 -2.61 -5.29
CA LYS A 58 -3.72 -2.81 -5.91
C LYS A 58 -3.79 -3.73 -7.14
N VAL A 59 -4.60 -4.79 -7.09
CA VAL A 59 -4.82 -5.67 -8.25
C VAL A 59 -5.47 -4.88 -9.40
N SER A 60 -6.49 -4.06 -9.11
CA SER A 60 -7.15 -3.24 -10.12
C SER A 60 -6.24 -2.20 -10.77
N GLU A 61 -5.33 -1.60 -9.99
CA GLU A 61 -4.28 -0.70 -10.52
C GLU A 61 -3.36 -1.46 -11.48
N ARG A 62 -2.84 -2.62 -11.06
CA ARG A 62 -1.96 -3.46 -11.89
C ARG A 62 -2.62 -3.88 -13.20
N MET A 63 -3.87 -4.33 -13.16
CA MET A 63 -4.61 -4.71 -14.37
C MET A 63 -4.80 -3.52 -15.31
N THR A 64 -5.05 -2.33 -14.77
CA THR A 64 -5.16 -1.10 -15.57
C THR A 64 -3.82 -0.76 -16.23
N HIS A 65 -2.70 -0.89 -15.51
CA HIS A 65 -1.37 -0.66 -16.07
C HIS A 65 -1.02 -1.66 -17.18
N ILE A 66 -1.38 -2.94 -17.00
CA ILE A 66 -1.18 -3.99 -18.01
C ILE A 66 -2.01 -3.67 -19.26
N ARG A 67 -3.31 -3.36 -19.10
CA ARG A 67 -4.19 -2.99 -20.22
C ARG A 67 -3.65 -1.77 -20.97
N ALA A 68 -3.23 -0.74 -20.25
CA ALA A 68 -2.67 0.46 -20.87
C ALA A 68 -1.39 0.15 -21.65
N ASN A 69 -0.47 -0.66 -21.09
CA ASN A 69 0.75 -1.08 -21.80
C ASN A 69 0.44 -1.90 -23.06
N LEU A 70 -0.55 -2.79 -22.99
CA LEU A 70 -0.99 -3.58 -24.15
C LEU A 70 -1.55 -2.66 -25.25
N MET A 71 -2.39 -1.70 -24.88
CA MET A 71 -2.94 -0.70 -25.80
C MET A 71 -1.83 0.12 -26.46
N LEU A 72 -0.79 0.53 -25.71
CA LEU A 72 0.37 1.22 -26.29
C LEU A 72 1.07 0.37 -27.35
N LYS A 73 1.26 -0.92 -27.08
CA LYS A 73 1.93 -1.84 -28.01
C LYS A 73 1.11 -2.02 -29.28
N LEU A 74 -0.19 -2.28 -29.15
CA LEU A 74 -1.10 -2.40 -30.29
C LEU A 74 -1.15 -1.11 -31.11
N TYR A 75 -1.19 0.05 -30.44
CA TYR A 75 -1.20 1.34 -31.13
C TYR A 75 0.09 1.61 -31.91
N ARG A 76 1.25 1.21 -31.35
CA ARG A 76 2.55 1.30 -32.05
C ARG A 76 2.64 0.36 -33.24
N LEU A 77 2.01 -0.82 -33.17
CA LEU A 77 1.90 -1.76 -34.29
C LEU A 77 0.99 -1.22 -35.40
N GLN A 78 -0.13 -0.60 -35.05
CA GLN A 78 -1.08 -0.03 -36.01
C GLN A 78 -0.55 1.24 -36.70
N HIS A 79 0.32 2.01 -36.02
CA HIS A 79 0.89 3.25 -36.55
C HIS A 79 2.42 3.24 -36.50
N PRO A 80 3.08 2.44 -37.37
CA PRO A 80 4.53 2.26 -37.34
C PRO A 80 5.30 3.55 -37.67
N SER A 81 4.78 4.35 -38.61
CA SER A 81 5.45 5.52 -39.20
C SER A 81 5.00 6.88 -38.66
N HIS A 82 4.04 6.95 -37.73
CA HIS A 82 3.51 8.23 -37.23
C HIS A 82 4.01 8.55 -35.80
N PRO A 83 5.11 9.29 -35.64
CA PRO A 83 5.70 9.58 -34.33
C PRO A 83 4.79 10.45 -33.45
N VAL A 84 4.12 11.46 -34.01
CA VAL A 84 3.24 12.38 -33.26
C VAL A 84 2.10 11.62 -32.57
N LYS A 85 1.44 10.72 -33.31
CA LYS A 85 0.38 9.86 -32.78
C LYS A 85 0.89 8.94 -31.66
N ARG A 86 2.11 8.43 -31.79
CA ARG A 86 2.75 7.57 -30.78
C ARG A 86 3.08 8.35 -29.50
N VAL A 87 3.52 9.60 -29.60
CA VAL A 87 3.80 10.46 -28.44
C VAL A 87 2.48 10.77 -27.70
N ALA A 88 1.45 11.20 -28.42
CA ALA A 88 0.13 11.43 -27.83
C ALA A 88 -0.43 10.19 -27.11
N ALA A 89 -0.32 9.00 -27.72
CA ALA A 89 -0.71 7.74 -27.07
C ALA A 89 0.11 7.42 -25.82
N THR A 90 1.39 7.82 -25.75
CA THR A 90 2.18 7.65 -24.52
C THR A 90 1.74 8.59 -23.40
N GLU A 91 1.36 9.82 -23.73
CA GLU A 91 0.90 10.82 -22.76
C GLU A 91 -0.45 10.43 -22.16
N THR A 92 -1.42 10.05 -23.01
CA THR A 92 -2.72 9.55 -22.53
C THR A 92 -2.57 8.33 -21.62
N ILE A 93 -1.62 7.44 -21.92
CA ILE A 93 -1.36 6.27 -21.08
C ILE A 93 -0.69 6.64 -19.76
N LYS A 94 0.18 7.66 -19.73
CA LYS A 94 0.71 8.19 -18.47
C LYS A 94 -0.42 8.73 -17.60
N GLU A 95 -1.34 9.49 -18.17
CA GLU A 95 -2.51 10.01 -17.46
C GLU A 95 -3.42 8.90 -16.94
N VAL A 96 -3.71 7.88 -17.75
CA VAL A 96 -4.52 6.72 -17.33
C VAL A 96 -3.88 5.99 -16.15
N LYS A 97 -2.56 5.80 -16.17
CA LYS A 97 -1.82 5.20 -15.04
C LYS A 97 -1.87 6.09 -13.80
N ALA A 98 -1.63 7.39 -13.95
CA ALA A 98 -1.71 8.34 -12.85
C ALA A 98 -3.11 8.35 -12.21
N ALA A 99 -4.17 8.38 -13.03
CA ALA A 99 -5.55 8.29 -12.58
C ALA A 99 -5.86 6.96 -11.89
N ALA A 100 -5.30 5.84 -12.37
CA ALA A 100 -5.45 4.53 -11.71
C ALA A 100 -4.78 4.50 -10.32
N THR A 101 -3.59 5.07 -10.19
CA THR A 101 -2.90 5.23 -8.90
C THR A 101 -3.68 6.13 -7.94
N GLU A 102 -4.25 7.23 -8.44
CA GLU A 102 -5.06 8.14 -7.62
C GLU A 102 -6.34 7.46 -7.13
N ARG A 103 -7.06 6.76 -8.01
CA ARG A 103 -8.23 5.93 -7.63
C ARG A 103 -7.86 4.87 -6.58
N ARG A 104 -6.67 4.26 -6.67
CA ARG A 104 -6.19 3.34 -5.63
C ARG A 104 -6.01 4.06 -4.30
N ARG A 105 -5.36 5.22 -4.27
CA ARG A 105 -5.15 6.00 -3.03
C ARG A 105 -6.49 6.33 -2.39
N GLN A 106 -7.46 6.79 -3.17
CA GLN A 106 -8.81 7.08 -2.69
C GLN A 106 -9.51 5.84 -2.11
N LYS A 107 -9.43 4.68 -2.79
CA LYS A 107 -10.00 3.42 -2.28
C LYS A 107 -9.33 2.98 -0.98
N VAL A 108 -8.01 3.13 -0.86
CA VAL A 108 -7.26 2.80 0.36
C VAL A 108 -7.66 3.73 1.51
N ALA A 109 -7.75 5.03 1.26
CA ALA A 109 -8.21 6.01 2.26
C ALA A 109 -9.63 5.68 2.75
N ARG A 110 -10.59 5.49 1.83
CA ARG A 110 -11.96 5.10 2.17
C ARG A 110 -12.03 3.78 2.94
N ALA A 111 -11.20 2.79 2.60
CA ALA A 111 -11.13 1.52 3.32
C ALA A 111 -10.62 1.70 4.76
N ALA A 112 -9.63 2.58 4.95
CA ALA A 112 -9.12 2.94 6.28
C ALA A 112 -10.18 3.68 7.10
N ASP A 113 -10.86 4.67 6.51
CA ASP A 113 -11.93 5.43 7.16
C ASP A 113 -13.09 4.52 7.59
N ASN A 114 -13.52 3.63 6.71
CA ASN A 114 -14.58 2.66 7.01
C ASN A 114 -14.17 1.70 8.13
N ALA A 115 -12.91 1.24 8.13
CA ALA A 115 -12.41 0.41 9.21
C ALA A 115 -12.37 1.20 10.53
N ALA A 116 -11.87 2.44 10.53
CA ALA A 116 -11.83 3.30 11.70
C ALA A 116 -13.22 3.55 12.28
N ARG A 117 -14.21 3.88 11.44
CA ARG A 117 -15.62 4.04 11.83
C ARG A 117 -16.19 2.78 12.48
N LYS A 118 -15.95 1.60 11.89
CA LYS A 118 -16.41 0.32 12.48
C LYS A 118 -15.81 0.07 13.86
N ARG A 119 -14.53 0.43 14.07
CA ARG A 119 -13.89 0.31 15.38
C ARG A 119 -14.43 1.32 16.38
N ALA A 120 -14.65 2.57 15.96
CA ALA A 120 -15.22 3.62 16.81
C ALA A 120 -16.61 3.21 17.32
N VAL A 121 -17.52 2.81 16.41
CA VAL A 121 -18.87 2.34 16.77
C VAL A 121 -18.83 1.14 17.71
N ALA A 122 -17.92 0.18 17.49
CA ALA A 122 -17.79 -0.97 18.38
C ALA A 122 -17.32 -0.58 19.80
N ARG A 123 -16.48 0.45 19.91
CA ARG A 123 -16.01 0.97 21.20
C ARG A 123 -17.07 1.82 21.89
N GLU A 124 -17.78 2.66 21.15
CA GLU A 124 -18.90 3.46 21.66
C GLU A 124 -20.02 2.59 22.21
N ARG A 125 -20.44 1.56 21.45
CA ARG A 125 -21.46 0.60 21.93
C ARG A 125 -21.05 -0.06 23.24
N ARG A 126 -19.79 -0.52 23.33
CA ARG A 126 -19.28 -1.10 24.58
C ARG A 126 -19.28 -0.09 25.73
N ALA A 127 -18.88 1.15 25.47
CA ALA A 127 -18.89 2.20 26.49
C ALA A 127 -20.33 2.46 26.99
N TYR A 128 -21.29 2.50 26.08
CA TYR A 128 -22.71 2.64 26.40
C TYR A 128 -23.25 1.44 27.21
N ASP A 129 -22.93 0.21 26.79
CA ASP A 129 -23.34 -1.00 27.51
C ASP A 129 -22.76 -1.02 28.93
N MET A 130 -21.51 -0.63 29.12
CA MET A 130 -20.90 -0.53 30.45
C MET A 130 -21.59 0.55 31.31
N ALA A 131 -21.90 1.71 30.75
CA ALA A 131 -22.58 2.80 31.45
C ALA A 131 -24.04 2.49 31.82
N LYS A 132 -24.71 1.59 31.07
CA LYS A 132 -26.07 1.15 31.36
C LYS A 132 -26.15 0.15 32.53
N HIS A 133 -25.04 -0.53 32.83
CA HIS A 133 -24.95 -1.58 33.86
C HIS A 133 -24.21 -1.13 35.12
N THR A 134 -23.87 0.16 35.23
CA THR A 134 -23.38 0.85 36.43
C THR A 134 -24.49 1.67 37.06
#